data_AF-A0A936KY57-F1
#
_entry.id   AF-A0A936KY57-F1
#
_cell.length_a   1.000
_cell.length_b   1.000
_cell.length_c   1.000
_cell.angle_alpha   90.00
_cell.angle_beta   90.00
_cell.angle_gamma   90.00
#
_symmetry.space_group_name_H-M   'P 1'
#
loop_
_entity.id
_entity.type
_entity.pdbx_description
1 polymer ?
#
loop_
_entity_poly.entity_id
_entity_poly.type
_entity_poly.pdbx_seq_one_letter_code
_entity_poly.pdbx_strand_id
1 'polypeptide(L)'
;MKPSTVNWRVYSLVQSGILSRIGRGKFTLGEGKVFIPQITPKIKKVYNSIHKQFPFLQTCIWNTIVLNEFMLHQPGRFYTLVEVEKDSMESVFYFLKEKNKNIYLDPSADILSRYASGEYETIIIKSLVSEAPTQKIQNVETTTIEKILVDIFTDEIIFAAQQGSEMQFIFKAAFDKYTINENRMLRYADRKRKKEALDNYLNKVSKFRQQTK
;
A
#
# COMPACT_ATOMS: atom_id res chain seq x y z
N MET A 1 4.92 33.32 23.17
CA MET A 1 5.96 32.25 23.17
C MET A 1 6.88 32.48 21.99
N LYS A 2 8.22 32.44 22.16
CA LYS A 2 9.16 32.56 21.02
C LYS A 2 9.07 31.27 20.16
N PRO A 3 9.11 31.36 18.82
CA PRO A 3 9.00 30.20 17.92
C PRO A 3 10.03 29.08 18.20
N SER A 4 11.22 29.48 18.68
CA SER A 4 12.30 28.57 19.06
C SER A 4 11.94 27.64 20.22
N THR A 5 11.17 28.11 21.20
CA THR A 5 10.77 27.32 22.38
C THR A 5 9.73 26.26 22.04
N VAL A 6 8.83 26.53 21.10
CA VAL A 6 7.81 25.57 20.65
C VAL A 6 8.47 24.44 19.87
N ASN A 7 9.36 24.76 18.92
CA ASN A 7 10.09 23.74 18.16
C ASN A 7 10.95 22.86 19.06
N TRP A 8 11.60 23.44 20.07
CA TRP A 8 12.42 22.68 21.01
C TRP A 8 11.58 21.73 21.88
N ARG A 9 10.39 22.18 22.29
CA ARG A 9 9.46 21.35 23.08
C ARG A 9 8.86 20.23 22.25
N VAL A 10 8.49 20.49 20.99
CA VAL A 10 8.06 19.45 20.05
C VAL A 10 9.18 18.44 19.80
N TYR A 11 10.42 18.90 19.60
CA TYR A 11 11.58 18.03 19.45
C TYR A 11 11.78 17.13 20.68
N SER A 12 11.71 17.69 21.89
CA SER A 12 11.81 16.93 23.15
C SER A 12 10.71 15.88 23.30
N LEU A 13 9.46 16.21 22.93
CA LEU A 13 8.34 15.27 22.97
C LEU A 13 8.46 14.15 21.93
N VAL A 14 9.10 14.42 20.79
CA VAL A 14 9.42 13.41 19.79
C VAL A 14 10.53 12.48 20.30
N GLN A 15 11.58 13.02 20.91
CA GLN A 15 12.64 12.20 21.49
C GLN A 15 12.15 11.32 22.65
N SER A 16 11.16 11.78 23.41
CA SER A 16 10.58 11.02 24.52
C SER A 16 9.48 10.03 24.10
N GLY A 17 9.22 9.84 22.80
CA GLY A 17 8.19 8.92 22.29
C GLY A 17 6.74 9.38 22.55
N ILE A 18 6.54 10.59 23.08
CA ILE A 18 5.21 11.15 23.37
C ILE A 18 4.58 11.70 22.09
N LEU A 19 5.39 12.14 21.12
CA LEU A 19 4.94 12.54 19.81
C LEU A 19 5.66 11.76 18.71
N SER A 20 4.92 11.37 17.68
CA SER A 20 5.48 10.81 16.46
C SER A 20 5.18 11.72 15.27
N ARG A 21 6.20 12.03 14.47
CA ARG A 21 6.05 12.95 13.34
C ARG A 21 5.37 12.26 12.16
N ILE A 22 4.21 12.77 11.76
CA ILE A 22 3.40 12.21 10.65
C ILE A 22 3.44 13.07 9.39
N GLY A 23 4.05 14.26 9.46
CA GLY A 23 4.21 15.16 8.31
C GLY A 23 4.99 16.42 8.66
N ARG A 24 5.17 17.31 7.68
CA ARG A 24 5.73 18.65 7.95
C ARG A 24 4.76 19.41 8.86
N GLY A 25 5.20 19.70 10.09
CA GLY A 25 4.39 20.40 11.09
C GLY A 25 3.26 19.57 11.72
N LYS A 26 3.13 18.27 11.40
CA LYS A 26 2.07 17.39 11.92
C LYS A 26 2.67 16.28 12.77
N PHE A 27 2.09 16.07 13.95
CA PHE A 27 2.51 15.07 14.94
C PHE A 27 1.29 14.32 15.48
N THR A 28 1.47 13.05 15.85
CA THR A 28 0.49 12.25 16.58
C THR A 28 0.99 11.95 17.99
N LEU A 29 0.10 11.71 18.94
CA LEU A 29 0.44 11.31 20.31
C LEU A 29 0.87 9.84 20.37
N GLY A 30 1.89 9.56 21.17
CA GLY A 30 2.49 8.24 21.38
C GLY A 30 3.52 7.83 20.32
N GLU A 31 4.03 6.62 20.50
CA GLU A 31 4.92 5.99 19.52
C GLU A 31 4.13 5.59 18.27
N GLY A 32 4.62 6.01 17.12
CA GLY A 32 3.96 5.76 15.85
C GLY A 32 3.94 4.28 15.53
N LYS A 33 2.75 3.72 15.31
CA LYS A 33 2.61 2.34 14.85
C LYS A 33 2.88 2.28 13.36
N VAL A 34 3.98 1.64 12.99
CA VAL A 34 4.36 1.38 11.59
C VAL A 34 3.70 0.09 11.11
N PHE A 35 3.10 0.13 9.93
CA PHE A 35 2.53 -1.04 9.28
C PHE A 35 3.64 -1.93 8.70
N ILE A 36 3.69 -3.20 9.12
CA ILE A 36 4.66 -4.20 8.68
C ILE A 36 3.89 -5.36 8.05
N PRO A 37 3.78 -5.45 6.71
CA PRO A 37 3.11 -6.57 6.05
C PRO A 37 3.89 -7.88 6.26
N GLN A 38 3.15 -8.98 6.34
CA GLN A 38 3.74 -10.30 6.49
C GLN A 38 4.46 -10.73 5.20
N ILE A 39 5.73 -11.13 5.34
CA ILE A 39 6.50 -11.73 4.25
C ILE A 39 6.41 -13.26 4.34
N THR A 40 5.59 -13.86 3.48
CA THR A 40 5.47 -15.33 3.43
C THR A 40 6.66 -15.96 2.68
N PRO A 41 6.96 -17.25 2.92
CA PRO A 41 8.00 -17.95 2.16
C PRO A 41 7.78 -17.91 0.65
N LYS A 42 6.52 -17.87 0.21
CA LYS A 42 6.16 -17.79 -1.21
C LYS A 42 6.43 -16.43 -1.81
N ILE A 43 6.06 -15.33 -1.13
CA ILE A 43 6.45 -13.95 -1.52
C ILE A 43 7.96 -13.87 -1.67
N LYS A 44 8.71 -14.35 -0.66
CA LYS A 44 10.17 -14.34 -0.66
C LYS A 44 10.76 -15.16 -1.82
N LYS A 45 10.17 -16.32 -2.13
CA LYS A 45 10.58 -17.17 -3.26
C LYS A 45 10.38 -16.46 -4.60
N VAL A 46 9.21 -15.83 -4.82
CA VAL A 46 8.92 -15.08 -6.06
C VAL A 46 9.89 -13.91 -6.19
N TYR A 47 10.02 -13.08 -5.15
CA TYR A 47 10.93 -11.93 -5.12
C TYR A 47 12.37 -12.33 -5.45
N ASN A 48 12.91 -13.34 -4.78
CA ASN A 48 14.27 -13.82 -5.01
C ASN A 48 14.46 -14.37 -6.42
N SER A 49 13.43 -15.02 -7.00
CA SER A 49 13.52 -15.53 -8.36
C SER A 49 13.58 -14.40 -9.39
N ILE A 50 12.81 -13.33 -9.19
CA ILE A 50 12.85 -12.13 -10.02
C ILE A 50 14.24 -11.48 -9.91
N HIS A 51 14.73 -11.20 -8.70
CA HIS A 51 16.03 -10.55 -8.51
C HIS A 51 17.24 -11.41 -8.91
N LYS A 52 17.09 -12.73 -9.02
CA LYS A 52 18.13 -13.58 -9.61
C LYS A 52 18.26 -13.36 -11.12
N GLN A 53 17.12 -13.17 -11.80
CA GLN A 53 17.07 -12.96 -13.25
C GLN A 53 17.27 -11.48 -13.65
N PHE A 54 16.74 -10.57 -12.83
CA PHE A 54 16.73 -9.12 -13.05
C PHE A 54 17.28 -8.40 -11.80
N PRO A 55 18.61 -8.40 -11.56
CA PRO A 55 19.18 -7.94 -10.30
C PRO A 55 18.89 -6.48 -9.94
N PHE A 56 18.81 -5.61 -10.95
CA PHE A 56 18.63 -4.16 -10.78
C PHE A 56 17.17 -3.70 -10.90
N LEU A 57 16.24 -4.62 -11.13
CA LEU A 57 14.84 -4.26 -11.37
C LEU A 57 14.19 -3.76 -10.08
N GLN A 58 13.62 -2.55 -10.13
CA GLN A 58 12.77 -2.08 -9.04
C GLN A 58 11.50 -2.92 -8.99
N THR A 59 11.31 -3.60 -7.85
CA THR A 59 10.22 -4.53 -7.64
C THR A 59 9.58 -4.24 -6.28
N CYS A 60 8.27 -4.21 -6.21
CA CYS A 60 7.49 -4.21 -4.98
C CYS A 60 6.56 -5.42 -5.00
N ILE A 61 6.60 -6.25 -3.97
CA ILE A 61 5.75 -7.44 -3.87
C ILE A 61 4.99 -7.48 -2.54
N TRP A 62 3.71 -7.80 -2.61
CA TRP A 62 2.85 -7.96 -1.44
C TRP A 62 1.61 -8.77 -1.79
N ASN A 63 0.90 -9.27 -0.79
CA ASN A 63 -0.34 -10.03 -0.98
C ASN A 63 -1.52 -9.27 -0.37
N THR A 64 -2.66 -9.22 -1.06
CA THR A 64 -3.86 -8.50 -0.60
C THR A 64 -4.48 -9.07 0.68
N ILE A 65 -4.06 -10.25 1.15
CA ILE A 65 -4.42 -10.81 2.46
C ILE A 65 -4.09 -9.86 3.63
N VAL A 66 -3.10 -8.98 3.46
CA VAL A 66 -2.77 -7.95 4.47
C VAL A 66 -3.92 -6.97 4.70
N LEU A 67 -4.92 -6.92 3.81
CA LEU A 67 -6.09 -6.08 3.98
C LEU A 67 -7.07 -6.63 5.02
N ASN A 68 -7.00 -7.93 5.35
CA ASN A 68 -7.95 -8.57 6.25
C ASN A 68 -8.03 -7.93 7.64
N GLU A 69 -6.94 -7.32 8.11
CA GLU A 69 -6.93 -6.62 9.40
C GLU A 69 -7.68 -5.27 9.39
N PHE A 70 -8.00 -4.76 8.20
CA PHE A 70 -8.73 -3.51 8.00
C PHE A 70 -10.16 -3.73 7.50
N MET A 71 -10.49 -4.95 7.06
CA MET A 71 -11.76 -5.27 6.42
C MET A 71 -12.78 -5.78 7.45
N LEU A 72 -14.04 -5.37 7.26
CA LEU A 72 -15.19 -5.96 7.94
C LEU A 72 -15.60 -7.26 7.24
N HIS A 73 -15.59 -7.27 5.90
CA HIS A 73 -15.95 -8.43 5.09
C HIS A 73 -14.73 -8.96 4.33
N GLN A 74 -14.14 -10.05 4.81
CA GLN A 74 -12.95 -10.60 4.19
C GLN A 74 -13.30 -11.39 2.92
N PRO A 75 -12.66 -11.10 1.78
CA PRO A 75 -12.91 -11.83 0.55
C PRO A 75 -12.31 -13.24 0.63
N GLY A 76 -12.92 -14.21 -0.06
CA GLY A 76 -12.37 -15.56 -0.17
C GLY A 76 -11.20 -15.69 -1.16
N ARG A 77 -10.82 -14.62 -1.85
CA ARG A 77 -9.77 -14.60 -2.88
C ARG A 77 -8.78 -13.48 -2.59
N PHE A 78 -7.49 -13.82 -2.62
CA PHE A 78 -6.39 -12.90 -2.42
C PHE A 78 -5.40 -12.99 -3.58
N TYR A 79 -4.72 -11.88 -3.85
CA TYR A 79 -3.80 -11.72 -4.96
C TYR A 79 -2.42 -11.39 -4.44
N THR A 80 -1.39 -12.05 -4.99
CA THR A 80 -0.01 -11.58 -4.85
C THR A 80 0.27 -10.59 -5.97
N LEU A 81 0.43 -9.33 -5.60
CA LEU A 81 0.76 -8.23 -6.50
C LEU A 81 2.28 -8.15 -6.63
N VAL A 82 2.76 -8.26 -7.87
CA VAL A 82 4.16 -8.06 -8.24
C VAL A 82 4.21 -6.81 -9.10
N GLU A 83 4.73 -5.74 -8.54
CA GLU A 83 4.80 -4.44 -9.19
C GLU A 83 6.22 -4.17 -9.62
N VAL A 84 6.42 -3.93 -10.91
CA VAL A 84 7.74 -3.69 -11.51
C VAL A 84 7.69 -2.50 -12.47
N GLU A 85 8.85 -2.01 -12.89
CA GLU A 85 8.94 -0.97 -13.91
C GLU A 85 8.11 -1.33 -15.16
N LYS A 86 7.39 -0.35 -15.72
CA LYS A 86 6.41 -0.56 -16.80
C LYS A 86 7.00 -1.32 -17.98
N ASP A 87 8.22 -0.97 -18.38
CA ASP A 87 8.88 -1.54 -19.55
C ASP A 87 9.40 -2.98 -19.32
N SER A 88 9.45 -3.42 -18.05
CA SER A 88 9.88 -4.76 -17.65
C SER A 88 8.72 -5.72 -17.33
N MET A 89 7.46 -5.24 -17.33
CA MET A 89 6.31 -6.04 -16.90
C MET A 89 6.13 -7.32 -17.74
N GLU A 90 6.24 -7.23 -19.06
CA GLU A 90 6.08 -8.40 -19.94
C GLU A 90 7.18 -9.43 -19.70
N SER A 91 8.44 -9.00 -19.58
CA SER A 91 9.57 -9.88 -19.31
C SER A 91 9.40 -10.63 -17.98
N VAL A 92 8.98 -9.93 -16.93
CA VAL A 92 8.71 -10.55 -15.63
C VAL A 92 7.51 -11.49 -15.70
N PHE A 93 6.45 -11.11 -16.41
CA PHE A 93 5.27 -11.95 -16.61
C PHE A 93 5.64 -13.28 -17.27
N TYR A 94 6.33 -13.26 -18.41
CA TYR A 94 6.70 -14.48 -19.12
C TYR A 94 7.67 -15.34 -18.29
N PHE A 95 8.64 -14.72 -17.60
CA PHE A 95 9.55 -15.43 -16.70
C PHE A 95 8.83 -16.19 -15.58
N LEU A 96 7.85 -15.57 -14.93
CA LEU A 96 7.09 -16.22 -13.86
C LEU A 96 6.06 -17.22 -14.39
N LYS A 97 5.51 -16.98 -15.59
CA LYS A 97 4.50 -17.85 -16.23
C LYS A 97 5.00 -19.27 -16.48
N GLU A 98 6.30 -19.48 -16.66
CA GLU A 98 6.90 -20.82 -16.77
C GLU A 98 6.65 -21.70 -15.53
N LYS A 99 6.57 -21.08 -14.34
CA LYS A 99 6.45 -21.78 -13.04
C LYS A 99 5.09 -21.61 -12.38
N ASN A 100 4.29 -20.65 -12.85
CA ASN A 100 3.03 -20.26 -12.23
C ASN A 100 1.91 -20.28 -13.27
N LYS A 101 0.91 -21.16 -13.07
CA LYS A 101 -0.25 -21.29 -13.98
C LYS A 101 -1.30 -20.19 -13.77
N ASN A 102 -1.44 -19.67 -12.55
CA ASN A 102 -2.44 -18.67 -12.18
C ASN A 102 -1.77 -17.28 -12.08
N ILE A 103 -1.31 -16.75 -13.20
CA ILE A 103 -0.62 -15.45 -13.30
C ILE A 103 -1.21 -14.61 -14.42
N TYR A 104 -1.36 -13.30 -14.17
CA TYR A 104 -1.94 -12.36 -15.11
C TYR A 104 -1.11 -11.08 -15.20
N LEU A 105 -1.04 -10.51 -16.40
CA LEU A 105 -0.44 -9.21 -16.67
C LEU A 105 -1.55 -8.17 -16.78
N ASP A 106 -1.57 -7.20 -15.85
CA ASP A 106 -2.55 -6.10 -15.78
C ASP A 106 -3.98 -6.48 -16.23
N PRO A 107 -4.61 -7.47 -15.56
CA PRO A 107 -5.85 -8.06 -16.05
C PRO A 107 -7.03 -7.11 -15.94
N SER A 108 -7.96 -7.23 -16.90
CA SER A 108 -9.28 -6.62 -16.81
C SER A 108 -10.19 -7.35 -15.81
N ALA A 109 -11.30 -6.72 -15.44
CA ALA A 109 -12.32 -7.33 -14.57
C ALA A 109 -12.88 -8.64 -15.16
N ASP A 110 -13.08 -8.72 -16.47
CA ASP A 110 -13.50 -9.94 -17.17
C ASP A 110 -12.47 -11.06 -17.04
N ILE A 111 -11.18 -10.73 -17.17
CA ILE A 111 -10.11 -11.73 -17.04
C ILE A 111 -10.09 -12.29 -15.62
N LEU A 112 -10.18 -11.42 -14.60
CA LEU A 112 -10.18 -11.84 -13.21
C LEU A 112 -11.41 -12.68 -12.86
N SER A 113 -12.61 -12.25 -13.26
CA SER A 113 -13.85 -12.94 -12.92
C SER A 113 -13.96 -14.32 -13.58
N ARG A 114 -13.52 -14.46 -14.84
CA ARG A 114 -13.68 -15.69 -15.62
C ARG A 114 -12.54 -16.68 -15.45
N TYR A 115 -11.31 -16.21 -15.29
CA TYR A 115 -10.13 -17.07 -15.36
C TYR A 115 -9.34 -17.17 -14.07
N ALA A 116 -9.37 -16.16 -13.19
CA ALA A 116 -8.61 -16.24 -11.95
C ALA A 116 -9.17 -17.37 -11.07
N SER A 117 -8.35 -18.40 -10.86
CA SER A 117 -8.75 -19.53 -10.03
C SER A 117 -8.89 -19.08 -8.58
N GLY A 118 -10.00 -19.45 -7.93
CA GLY A 118 -10.17 -19.25 -6.49
C GLY A 118 -9.43 -20.29 -5.63
N GLU A 119 -8.99 -21.40 -6.22
CA GLU A 119 -8.33 -22.51 -5.51
C GLU A 119 -6.81 -22.30 -5.40
N TYR A 120 -6.23 -21.58 -6.36
CA TYR A 120 -4.80 -21.29 -6.40
C TYR A 120 -4.56 -19.80 -6.16
N GLU A 121 -3.49 -19.49 -5.45
CA GLU A 121 -3.07 -18.09 -5.30
C GLU A 121 -2.76 -17.45 -6.65
N THR A 122 -3.46 -16.36 -6.96
CA THR A 122 -3.29 -15.60 -8.20
C THR A 122 -2.15 -14.61 -8.06
N ILE A 123 -1.20 -14.63 -8.99
CA ILE A 123 -0.17 -13.60 -9.12
C ILE A 123 -0.61 -12.59 -10.18
N ILE A 124 -0.49 -11.31 -9.87
CA ILE A 124 -0.82 -10.24 -10.81
C ILE A 124 0.40 -9.34 -10.98
N ILE A 125 0.84 -9.18 -12.23
CA ILE A 125 1.91 -8.25 -12.61
C ILE A 125 1.29 -6.89 -12.91
N LYS A 126 1.80 -5.84 -12.25
CA LYS A 126 1.36 -4.45 -12.41
C LYS A 126 2.56 -3.51 -12.56
N SER A 127 2.28 -2.31 -13.04
CA SER A 127 3.31 -1.26 -13.11
C SER A 127 3.53 -0.63 -11.74
N LEU A 128 4.80 -0.56 -11.33
CA LEU A 128 5.23 0.20 -10.17
C LEU A 128 5.31 1.68 -10.57
N VAL A 129 4.29 2.44 -10.18
CA VAL A 129 4.24 3.89 -10.42
C VAL A 129 5.40 4.57 -9.69
N SER A 130 6.03 5.57 -10.33
CA SER A 130 7.16 6.30 -9.76
C SER A 130 6.81 6.92 -8.40
N GLU A 131 7.82 7.00 -7.52
CA GLU A 131 7.66 7.45 -6.13
C GLU A 131 6.63 6.65 -5.30
N ALA A 132 6.28 5.44 -5.74
CA ALA A 132 5.50 4.51 -4.94
C ALA A 132 6.14 4.35 -3.55
N PRO A 133 5.37 4.54 -2.47
CA PRO A 133 5.93 4.42 -1.14
C PRO A 133 6.08 2.93 -0.81
N THR A 134 7.32 2.45 -0.88
CA THR A 134 7.69 1.08 -0.52
C THR A 134 8.50 1.05 0.79
N GLN A 135 8.74 -0.15 1.29
CA GLN A 135 9.61 -0.42 2.43
C GLN A 135 10.28 -1.78 2.28
N LYS A 136 11.47 -1.93 2.87
CA LYS A 136 12.24 -3.19 2.82
C LYS A 136 12.05 -3.96 4.12
N ILE A 137 11.48 -5.16 4.04
CA ILE A 137 11.24 -6.06 5.17
C ILE A 137 11.83 -7.43 4.86
N GLN A 138 12.68 -7.95 5.73
CA GLN A 138 13.36 -9.25 5.53
C GLN A 138 14.06 -9.38 4.17
N ASN A 139 14.68 -8.29 3.70
CA ASN A 139 15.31 -8.15 2.38
C ASN A 139 14.37 -8.23 1.17
N VAL A 140 13.05 -8.16 1.39
CA VAL A 140 12.04 -8.05 0.33
C VAL A 140 11.51 -6.63 0.31
N GLU A 141 11.52 -6.01 -0.87
CA GLU A 141 10.88 -4.71 -1.09
C GLU A 141 9.36 -4.91 -1.23
N THR A 142 8.60 -4.31 -0.33
CA THR A 142 7.16 -4.52 -0.15
C THR A 142 6.42 -3.21 0.06
N THR A 143 5.11 -3.29 0.24
CA THR A 143 4.21 -2.14 0.27
C THR A 143 4.18 -1.42 1.63
N THR A 144 3.78 -0.15 1.61
CA THR A 144 3.44 0.65 2.80
C THR A 144 1.94 0.83 2.91
N ILE A 145 1.44 1.22 4.07
CA ILE A 145 -0.01 1.48 4.24
C ILE A 145 -0.48 2.67 3.39
N GLU A 146 0.34 3.71 3.23
CA GLU A 146 0.02 4.83 2.34
C GLU A 146 -0.16 4.37 0.89
N LYS A 147 0.70 3.44 0.43
CA LYS A 147 0.60 2.88 -0.92
C LYS A 147 -0.70 2.09 -1.08
N ILE A 148 -0.97 1.17 -0.14
CA ILE A 148 -2.17 0.34 -0.13
C ILE A 148 -3.44 1.19 -0.25
N LEU A 149 -3.57 2.22 0.59
CA LEU A 149 -4.79 3.04 0.62
C LEU A 149 -5.00 3.79 -0.71
N VAL A 150 -3.93 4.30 -1.31
CA VAL A 150 -4.01 4.93 -2.63
C VAL A 150 -4.34 3.91 -3.71
N ASP A 151 -3.77 2.71 -3.65
CA ASP A 151 -4.05 1.67 -4.63
C ASP A 151 -5.51 1.22 -4.59
N ILE A 152 -6.07 0.99 -3.40
CA ILE A 152 -7.49 0.68 -3.21
C ILE A 152 -8.37 1.79 -3.77
N PHE A 153 -8.01 3.05 -3.50
CA PHE A 153 -8.76 4.21 -3.99
C PHE A 153 -8.69 4.41 -5.50
N THR A 154 -7.67 3.86 -6.18
CA THR A 154 -7.41 4.17 -7.60
C THR A 154 -7.61 2.99 -8.55
N ASP A 155 -7.52 1.75 -8.07
CA ASP A 155 -7.65 0.54 -8.89
C ASP A 155 -8.89 -0.26 -8.48
N GLU A 156 -10.04 0.14 -9.03
CA GLU A 156 -11.34 -0.48 -8.78
C GLU A 156 -11.43 -1.92 -9.33
N ILE A 157 -10.55 -2.30 -10.26
CA ILE A 157 -10.54 -3.64 -10.87
C ILE A 157 -9.89 -4.64 -9.91
N ILE A 158 -8.68 -4.35 -9.46
CA ILE A 158 -7.95 -5.22 -8.54
C ILE A 158 -8.60 -5.22 -7.16
N PHE A 159 -9.07 -4.07 -6.71
CA PHE A 159 -9.65 -3.87 -5.38
C PHE A 159 -11.18 -3.78 -5.39
N ALA A 160 -11.84 -4.47 -6.33
CA ALA A 160 -13.30 -4.47 -6.46
C ALA A 160 -14.01 -4.84 -5.15
N ALA A 161 -13.47 -5.83 -4.42
CA ALA A 161 -14.02 -6.27 -3.13
C ALA A 161 -13.85 -5.25 -1.99
N GLN A 162 -12.95 -4.28 -2.17
CA GLN A 162 -12.67 -3.23 -1.19
C GLN A 162 -13.41 -1.92 -1.51
N GLN A 163 -14.18 -1.84 -2.61
CA GLN A 163 -14.89 -0.62 -2.99
C GLN A 163 -16.13 -0.37 -2.12
N GLY A 164 -16.74 0.82 -2.27
CA GLY A 164 -18.00 1.17 -1.60
C GLY A 164 -17.83 1.46 -0.11
N SER A 165 -18.72 0.90 0.72
CA SER A 165 -18.67 1.05 2.18
C SER A 165 -17.45 0.40 2.81
N GLU A 166 -16.96 -0.69 2.21
CA GLU A 166 -15.77 -1.41 2.68
C GLU A 166 -14.54 -0.51 2.62
N MET A 167 -14.38 0.30 1.58
CA MET A 167 -13.27 1.26 1.45
C MET A 167 -13.26 2.23 2.63
N GLN A 168 -14.42 2.76 3.02
CA GLN A 168 -14.53 3.69 4.14
C GLN A 168 -14.12 3.03 5.46
N PHE A 169 -14.49 1.77 5.65
CA PHE A 169 -14.11 0.99 6.81
C PHE A 169 -12.59 0.71 6.83
N ILE A 170 -12.01 0.32 5.70
CA ILE A 170 -10.56 0.08 5.56
C ILE A 170 -9.77 1.34 5.91
N PHE A 171 -10.15 2.49 5.33
CA PHE A 171 -9.49 3.76 5.62
C PHE A 171 -9.59 4.09 7.11
N LYS A 172 -10.79 3.97 7.70
CA LYS A 172 -10.98 4.18 9.14
C LYS A 172 -10.08 3.29 9.99
N ALA A 173 -10.12 1.98 9.78
CA ALA A 173 -9.34 1.02 10.53
C ALA A 173 -7.83 1.27 10.39
N ALA A 174 -7.37 1.65 9.19
CA ALA A 174 -5.99 2.00 8.93
C ALA A 174 -5.54 3.24 9.73
N PHE A 175 -6.32 4.33 9.70
CA PHE A 175 -6.02 5.55 10.45
C PHE A 175 -6.11 5.36 11.98
N ASP A 176 -7.01 4.50 12.44
CA ASP A 176 -7.15 4.19 13.88
C ASP A 176 -6.00 3.32 14.40
N LYS A 177 -5.49 2.39 13.57
CA LYS A 177 -4.48 1.40 13.98
C LYS A 177 -3.04 1.83 13.74
N TYR A 178 -2.79 2.60 12.68
CA TYR A 178 -1.44 2.91 12.22
C TYR A 178 -1.22 4.40 12.04
N THR A 179 0.05 4.78 12.13
CA THR A 179 0.51 6.13 11.88
C THR A 179 0.72 6.32 10.38
N ILE A 180 -0.19 7.07 9.76
CA ILE A 180 -0.21 7.28 8.30
C ILE A 180 0.36 8.66 7.96
N ASN A 181 1.31 8.69 7.04
CA ASN A 181 1.87 9.92 6.49
C ASN A 181 1.02 10.42 5.30
N GLU A 182 0.02 11.25 5.59
CA GLU A 182 -0.87 11.84 4.57
C GLU A 182 -0.11 12.56 3.45
N ASN A 183 1.02 13.22 3.75
CA ASN A 183 1.80 13.91 2.72
C ASN A 183 2.45 12.92 1.75
N ARG A 184 2.94 11.77 2.25
CA ARG A 184 3.50 10.70 1.42
C ARG A 184 2.39 10.05 0.58
N MET A 185 1.23 9.81 1.19
CA MET A 185 0.04 9.27 0.53
C MET A 185 -0.46 10.18 -0.61
N LEU A 186 -0.67 11.48 -0.33
CA LEU A 186 -1.13 12.45 -1.33
C LEU A 186 -0.12 12.67 -2.46
N ARG A 187 1.20 12.59 -2.18
CA ARG A 187 2.24 12.64 -3.22
C ARG A 187 2.15 11.43 -4.15
N TYR A 188 1.92 10.25 -3.60
CA TYR A 188 1.74 9.05 -4.42
C TYR A 188 0.46 9.11 -5.26
N ALA A 189 -0.65 9.59 -4.68
CA ALA A 189 -1.89 9.81 -5.42
C ALA A 189 -1.74 10.84 -6.55
N ASP A 190 -0.85 11.82 -6.39
CA ASP A 190 -0.52 12.81 -7.42
C ASP A 190 0.08 12.16 -8.66
N ARG A 191 0.99 11.20 -8.48
CA ARG A 191 1.58 10.41 -9.57
C ARG A 191 0.52 9.60 -10.34
N LYS A 192 -0.60 9.27 -9.69
CA LYS A 192 -1.78 8.65 -10.30
C LYS A 192 -2.84 9.64 -10.78
N ARG A 193 -2.60 10.96 -10.71
CA ARG A 193 -3.54 12.05 -11.06
C ARG A 193 -4.84 12.00 -10.24
N LYS A 194 -4.75 11.52 -8.99
CA LYS A 194 -5.91 11.32 -8.09
C LYS A 194 -5.75 12.06 -6.76
N LYS A 195 -4.78 12.98 -6.66
CA LYS A 195 -4.51 13.75 -5.44
C LYS A 195 -5.72 14.54 -4.94
N GLU A 196 -6.34 15.36 -5.79
CA GLU A 196 -7.50 16.18 -5.39
C GLU A 196 -8.71 15.31 -5.03
N ALA A 197 -8.96 14.25 -5.81
CA ALA A 197 -10.04 13.30 -5.53
C ALA A 197 -9.84 12.60 -4.19
N LEU A 198 -8.62 12.13 -3.90
CA LEU A 198 -8.27 11.50 -2.64
C LEU A 198 -8.35 12.49 -1.47
N ASP A 199 -7.87 13.72 -1.64
CA ASP A 199 -7.94 14.73 -0.58
C ASP A 199 -9.38 15.08 -0.22
N ASN A 200 -10.24 15.24 -1.24
CA ASN A 200 -11.68 15.43 -1.05
C ASN A 200 -12.34 14.22 -0.38
N TYR A 201 -11.95 13.00 -0.75
CA TYR A 201 -12.42 11.79 -0.10
C TYR A 201 -12.04 11.78 1.38
N LEU A 202 -10.76 12.01 1.72
CA LEU A 202 -10.28 12.07 3.10
C LEU A 202 -11.01 13.13 3.93
N ASN A 203 -11.33 14.29 3.33
CA ASN A 203 -12.15 15.32 3.96
C ASN A 203 -13.60 14.87 4.21
N LYS A 204 -14.22 14.13 3.29
CA LYS A 204 -15.61 13.64 3.46
C LYS A 204 -15.71 12.53 4.50
N VAL A 205 -14.74 11.63 4.52
CA VAL A 205 -14.65 10.59 5.56
C VAL A 205 -14.14 11.20 6.89
N SER A 206 -13.85 12.52 6.95
CA SER A 206 -13.22 13.15 8.11
C SER A 206 -14.14 13.26 9.35
N LYS A 207 -14.15 12.18 10.14
CA LYS A 207 -13.83 12.29 11.57
C LYS A 207 -12.32 12.28 11.82
N PHE A 208 -11.49 12.01 10.81
CA PHE A 208 -10.02 11.84 10.90
C PHE A 208 -9.19 13.13 10.80
N ARG A 209 -9.76 14.23 10.29
CA ARG A 209 -9.09 15.56 10.21
C ARG A 209 -9.58 16.56 11.27
N GLN A 210 -10.66 16.26 12.00
CA GLN A 210 -11.23 17.18 12.99
C GLN A 210 -10.61 16.98 14.38
N GLN A 211 -9.46 17.61 14.58
CA GLN A 211 -9.09 18.28 15.82
C GLN A 211 -8.05 19.37 15.52
N THR A 212 -8.48 20.37 14.76
CA THR A 212 -7.91 21.71 14.84
C THR A 212 -9.09 22.66 14.69
N LYS A 213 -9.68 23.00 15.84
CA LYS A 213 -10.43 24.25 15.98
C LYS A 213 -9.44 25.42 15.90
#